data_AF-A0A944ITV9-F1
#
_entry.id   AF-A0A944ITV9-F1
#
_cell.length_a   1.000
_cell.length_b   1.000
_cell.length_c   1.000
_cell.angle_alpha   90.00
_cell.angle_beta   90.00
_cell.angle_gamma   90.00
#
_symmetry.space_group_name_H-M   'P 1'
#
loop_
_entity.id
_entity.type
_entity.pdbx_description
1 polymer ?
#
loop_
_entity_poly.entity_id
_entity_poly.type
_entity_poly.pdbx_seq_one_letter_code
_entity_poly.pdbx_strand_id
1 'polypeptide(L)' 'MFWKGSGDVLALPRLAANKATSAAAVSDDDRVGGSAVNAKGKTRAVVWKCASKQAYLPQ' A
#
# COMPACT_ATOMS: atom_id res chain seq x y z
N MET A 1 -17.08 -0.79 -6.40
CA MET A 1 -15.70 -0.38 -6.75
C MET A 1 -14.90 -0.29 -5.45
N PHE A 2 -13.82 -1.07 -5.31
CA PHE A 2 -13.04 -1.13 -4.06
C PHE A 2 -12.18 0.12 -3.84
N TRP A 3 -11.75 0.75 -4.93
CA TRP A 3 -10.91 1.94 -4.92
C TRP A 3 -11.69 3.12 -5.46
N LYS A 4 -11.73 4.23 -4.73
CA LYS A 4 -12.32 5.46 -5.26
C LYS A 4 -11.30 6.09 -6.21
N GLY A 5 -11.71 6.38 -7.45
CA GLY A 5 -10.86 7.07 -8.43
C GLY A 5 -10.59 8.55 -8.11
N SER A 6 -11.10 9.03 -6.98
CA SER A 6 -10.97 10.41 -6.49
C SER A 6 -11.09 10.45 -4.97
N GLY A 7 -10.66 11.56 -4.37
CA GLY A 7 -10.62 11.78 -2.92
C GLY A 7 -9.22 11.66 -2.33
N ASP A 8 -9.15 11.58 -1.01
CA ASP A 8 -7.88 11.50 -0.29
C ASP A 8 -7.08 10.25 -0.66
N VAL A 9 -5.75 10.43 -0.74
CA VAL A 9 -4.83 9.32 -0.99
C VAL A 9 -4.76 8.44 0.26
N LEU A 10 -5.18 7.19 0.13
CA LEU A 10 -5.03 6.19 1.19
C LEU A 10 -3.64 5.53 1.10
N ALA A 11 -3.01 5.36 2.26
CA ALA A 11 -1.75 4.64 2.42
C ALA A 11 -2.00 3.14 2.68
N LEU A 12 -1.03 2.31 2.29
CA LEU A 12 -1.00 0.88 2.60
C LEU A 12 0.05 0.58 3.69
N PRO A 13 -0.08 -0.56 4.41
CA PRO A 13 0.84 -0.92 5.48
C PRO A 13 2.31 -0.97 5.04
N ARG A 14 3.17 -0.41 5.89
CA ARG A 14 4.62 -0.39 5.71
C ARG A 14 5.26 -1.68 6.25
N LEU A 15 6.40 -2.07 5.69
CA LEU A 15 7.20 -3.17 6.24
C LEU A 15 7.95 -2.80 7.53
N ALA A 16 8.12 -1.49 7.79
CA ALA A 16 8.71 -0.97 9.00
C ALA A 16 8.15 0.42 9.32
N ALA A 17 8.12 0.77 10.60
CA ALA A 17 7.73 2.10 11.05
C ALA A 17 8.63 3.18 10.40
N ASN A 18 8.03 4.32 10.06
CA ASN A 18 8.72 5.47 9.44
C ASN A 18 9.48 5.15 8.15
N LYS A 19 9.07 4.12 7.41
CA LYS A 19 9.62 3.75 6.11
C LYS A 19 8.61 3.95 4.99
N ALA A 20 9.10 4.21 3.78
CA ALA A 20 8.27 4.50 2.62
C ALA A 20 7.58 3.25 2.07
N THR A 21 6.43 3.48 1.45
CA THR A 21 5.66 2.52 0.65
C THR A 21 5.17 3.22 -0.61
N SER A 22 5.05 2.48 -1.70
CA SER A 22 4.50 2.96 -2.97
C SER A 22 3.64 1.86 -3.60
N ALA A 23 2.45 2.23 -4.06
CA ALA A 23 1.58 1.36 -4.86
C ALA A 23 1.81 1.66 -6.35
N ALA A 24 1.90 0.62 -7.16
CA ALA A 24 2.18 0.73 -8.60
C ALA A 24 1.09 0.09 -9.48
N ALA A 25 0.40 -0.93 -8.96
CA ALA A 25 -0.69 -1.59 -9.66
C ALA A 25 -1.81 -1.97 -8.69
N VAL A 26 -3.05 -1.76 -9.11
CA VAL A 26 -4.26 -2.02 -8.32
C VAL A 26 -5.16 -2.92 -9.14
N SER A 27 -5.74 -3.95 -8.52
CA SER A 27 -6.71 -4.83 -9.16
C SER A 27 -8.05 -4.83 -8.42
N ASP A 28 -9.10 -5.18 -9.15
CA ASP A 28 -10.48 -5.21 -8.63
C ASP A 28 -10.78 -6.41 -7.72
N ASP A 29 -9.83 -7.36 -7.59
CA ASP A 29 -9.90 -8.49 -6.67
C ASP A 29 -9.26 -8.19 -5.28
N ASP A 30 -9.19 -6.90 -4.94
CA ASP A 30 -8.71 -6.40 -3.65
C ASP A 30 -7.22 -6.65 -3.36
N ARG A 31 -6.40 -6.64 -4.42
CA ARG A 31 -4.93 -6.73 -4.33
C ARG A 31 -4.29 -5.45 -4.86
N VAL A 32 -3.17 -5.10 -4.24
CA VAL A 32 -2.31 -4.00 -4.69
C VAL A 32 -0.88 -4.50 -4.73
N GLY A 33 -0.20 -4.26 -5.86
CA GLY A 33 1.21 -4.51 -6.03
C GLY A 33 2.01 -3.21 -5.91
N GLY A 34 3.20 -3.30 -5.32
CA GLY A 34 4.08 -2.16 -5.20
C GLY A 34 5.38 -2.47 -4.47
N SER A 35 5.91 -1.47 -3.77
CA SER A 35 7.15 -1.59 -3.02
C SER A 35 7.06 -0.98 -1.63
N ALA A 36 7.84 -1.52 -0.70
CA ALA A 36 7.95 -1.05 0.67
C ALA A 36 9.38 -1.18 1.17
N VAL A 37 9.80 -0.23 2.01
CA VAL A 37 11.14 -0.24 2.60
C VAL A 37 11.11 -1.01 3.94
N ASN A 38 11.96 -2.01 4.07
CA ASN A 38 12.05 -2.81 5.30
C ASN A 38 12.87 -2.10 6.39
N ALA A 39 12.95 -2.70 7.58
CA ALA A 39 13.69 -2.13 8.73
C ALA A 39 15.18 -1.88 8.45
N LYS A 40 15.78 -2.64 7.52
CA LYS A 40 17.18 -2.47 7.08
C LYS A 40 17.35 -1.38 6.00
N GLY A 41 16.30 -0.64 5.67
CA GLY A 41 16.34 0.39 4.63
C GLY A 41 16.32 -0.14 3.20
N LYS A 42 16.08 -1.44 2.98
CA LYS A 42 16.05 -2.05 1.65
C LYS A 42 14.62 -2.09 1.10
N THR A 43 14.44 -1.58 -0.12
CA THR A 43 13.18 -1.70 -0.88
C THR A 43 12.89 -3.15 -1.24
N ARG A 44 11.66 -3.59 -1.00
CA ARG A 44 11.13 -4.92 -1.33
C ARG A 44 9.86 -4.78 -2.14
N ALA A 45 9.67 -5.68 -3.11
CA ALA A 45 8.38 -5.86 -3.75
C ALA A 45 7.39 -6.43 -2.73
N VAL A 46 6.17 -5.88 -2.73
CA VAL A 46 5.10 -6.31 -1.82
C VAL A 46 3.80 -6.44 -2.61
N VAL A 47 3.01 -7.44 -2.23
CA VAL A 47 1.61 -7.56 -2.64
C VAL A 47 0.76 -7.49 -1.38
N TRP A 48 -0.05 -6.44 -1.25
CA TRP A 48 -1.04 -6.33 -0.20
C TRP A 48 -2.29 -7.08 -0.64
N LYS A 49 -2.68 -8.10 0.13
CA LYS A 49 -3.92 -8.85 -0.06
C LYS A 49 -4.99 -8.27 0.86
N CYS A 50 -6.24 -8.17 0.43
CA CYS A 50 -7.31 -7.48 1.17
C CYS A 50 -6.98 -6.00 1.40
N ALA A 51 -6.46 -5.34 0.36
CA ALA A 51 -5.84 -4.02 0.46
C ALA A 51 -6.84 -2.92 0.85
N SER A 52 -8.12 -3.03 0.46
CA SER A 52 -9.20 -2.12 0.86
C SER A 52 -9.42 -2.08 2.38
N LYS A 53 -9.15 -3.18 3.09
CA LYS A 53 -9.25 -3.26 4.56
C LYS A 53 -8.00 -2.78 5.29
N GLN A 54 -6.88 -2.71 4.58
CA GLN A 54 -5.59 -2.29 5.10
C GLN A 54 -5.31 -0.82 4.83
N ALA A 55 -5.96 -0.26 3.82
CA ALA A 55 -5.81 1.12 3.42
C ALA A 55 -6.29 2.06 4.53
N TYR A 56 -5.51 3.11 4.81
CA TYR A 56 -5.79 4.08 5.87
C TYR A 56 -5.44 5.49 5.42
N LEU A 57 -6.05 6.49 6.04
CA LEU A 57 -5.65 7.89 5.84
C LEU A 57 -4.31 8.12 6.56
N PRO A 58 -3.23 8.50 5.85
CA PRO A 58 -1.98 8.83 6.50
C PRO A 58 -2.17 10.05 7.41
N GLN A 59 -1.70 9.95 8.66
CA GLN A 59 -1.59 11.07 9.61
C GLN A 59 -0.24 11.76 9.46
#